data_AF-A0A016SGM2-F1
#
_entry.id   AF-A0A016SGM2-F1
#
_cell.length_a   1.000
_cell.length_b   1.000
_cell.length_c   1.000
_cell.angle_alpha   90.00
_cell.angle_beta   90.00
_cell.angle_gamma   90.00
#
_symmetry.space_group_name_H-M   'P 1'
#
loop_
_entity.id
_entity.type
_entity.pdbx_description
1 polymer ?
#
loop_
_entity_poly.entity_id
_entity_poly.type
_entity_poly.pdbx_seq_one_letter_code
_entity_poly.pdbx_strand_id
1 'polypeptide(L)'
;MRKQVRNFKLGYRNFGDYRLLNDGAKCTIVQSTPGYINALSTNQYLVFYSQESPIWLGVICATNTCSYNMSLGFRHDSPIASPYGYTVKLAETSRSSNVDEVVNIPLIYGKTKGAAWFVSNCHTYSSRETYVAELQKVFQVDQYGSCGPLKCERRGACEAKLDTE
;
A
#
# COMPACT_ATOMS: atom_id res chain seq x y z
N MET A 1 4.16 22.23 5.26
CA MET A 1 2.94 21.42 5.45
C MET A 1 3.22 20.23 6.36
N ARG A 2 2.67 20.19 7.59
CA ARG A 2 2.67 18.98 8.42
C ARG A 2 1.43 18.16 8.05
N LYS A 3 1.58 17.09 7.28
CA LYS A 3 0.53 16.08 7.11
C LYS A 3 0.29 15.45 8.48
N GLN A 4 -0.82 15.76 9.14
CA GLN A 4 -1.33 14.91 10.21
C GLN A 4 -1.87 13.64 9.56
N VAL A 5 -0.98 12.70 9.26
CA VAL A 5 -1.37 11.31 9.11
C VAL A 5 -1.80 10.89 10.51
N ARG A 6 -3.12 10.77 10.75
CA ARG A 6 -3.61 10.03 11.91
C ARG A 6 -3.25 8.56 11.67
N ASN A 7 -2.00 8.21 11.98
CA ASN A 7 -1.59 6.83 12.10
C ASN A 7 -2.41 6.25 13.24
N PHE A 8 -3.37 5.38 12.91
CA PHE A 8 -3.95 4.49 13.90
C PHE A 8 -2.81 3.59 14.37
N LYS A 9 -2.20 3.95 15.51
CA LYS A 9 -1.07 3.23 16.08
C LYS A 9 -1.63 1.97 16.72
N LEU A 10 -1.89 0.94 15.92
CA LEU A 10 -2.10 -0.41 16.40
C LEU A 10 -0.82 -0.81 17.15
N GLY A 11 -0.96 -1.14 18.44
CA GLY A 11 0.17 -1.53 19.27
C GLY A 11 0.66 -2.91 18.82
N TYR A 12 1.92 -3.00 18.41
CA TYR A 12 2.50 -4.27 17.96
C TYR A 12 3.08 -5.02 19.16
N ARG A 13 2.65 -6.26 19.38
CA ARG A 13 3.46 -7.24 20.14
C ARG A 13 3.98 -8.29 19.19
N ASN A 14 5.30 -8.40 19.11
CA ASN A 14 5.97 -9.46 18.38
C ASN A 14 5.99 -10.72 19.26
N PHE A 15 5.49 -11.81 18.71
CA PHE A 15 5.65 -13.13 19.29
C PHE A 15 6.12 -14.04 18.15
N GLY A 16 7.42 -14.30 18.06
CA GLY A 16 7.99 -15.12 16.97
C GLY A 16 7.60 -14.62 15.57
N ASP A 17 7.09 -15.52 14.72
CA ASP A 17 6.73 -15.27 13.31
C ASP A 17 5.41 -14.50 13.11
N TYR A 18 4.73 -14.08 14.19
CA TYR A 18 3.42 -13.41 14.11
C TYR A 18 3.41 -12.02 14.77
N ARG A 19 2.60 -11.13 14.19
CA ARG A 19 2.31 -9.79 14.71
C ARG A 19 0.85 -9.67 15.10
N LEU A 20 0.61 -9.44 16.38
CA LEU A 20 -0.69 -9.05 16.91
C LEU A 20 -0.83 -7.54 16.81
N LEU A 21 -1.85 -7.08 16.08
CA LEU A 21 -2.10 -5.65 15.87
C LEU A 21 -3.01 -5.06 16.97
N ASN A 22 -3.82 -5.91 17.59
CA ASN A 22 -4.59 -5.57 18.78
C ASN A 22 -4.92 -6.86 19.53
N ASP A 23 -4.73 -6.85 20.85
CA ASP A 23 -5.15 -7.93 21.74
C ASP A 23 -6.21 -7.36 22.70
N GLY A 24 -7.41 -7.17 22.17
CA GLY A 24 -8.59 -6.95 22.99
C GLY A 24 -9.18 -8.32 23.31
N ALA A 25 -9.62 -8.54 24.55
CA ALA A 25 -10.14 -9.82 25.06
C ALA A 25 -11.32 -10.46 24.27
N LYS A 26 -11.76 -9.85 23.16
CA LYS A 26 -12.83 -10.32 22.27
C LYS A 26 -12.49 -10.29 20.77
N CYS A 27 -11.43 -9.58 20.35
CA CYS A 27 -11.07 -9.44 18.93
C CYS A 27 -9.56 -9.37 18.78
N THR A 28 -9.01 -10.29 18.00
CA THR A 28 -7.58 -10.39 17.73
C THR A 28 -7.34 -10.24 16.23
N ILE A 29 -6.58 -9.21 15.87
CA ILE A 29 -6.22 -8.92 14.49
C ILE A 29 -4.83 -9.49 14.23
N VAL A 30 -4.74 -10.34 13.22
CA VAL A 30 -3.55 -11.14 12.93
C VAL A 30 -3.05 -10.85 11.51
N GLN A 31 -1.78 -10.47 11.41
CA GLN A 31 -1.07 -10.28 10.15
C GLN A 31 -0.10 -11.46 9.89
N SER A 32 -0.62 -12.69 9.88
CA SER A 32 0.14 -13.90 9.57
C SER A 32 -0.75 -14.94 8.87
N THR A 33 -0.14 -15.98 8.30
CA THR A 33 -0.86 -17.05 7.60
C THR A 33 -1.92 -17.70 8.51
N PRO A 34 -3.18 -17.82 8.05
CA PRO A 34 -4.30 -18.34 8.83
C PRO A 34 -4.11 -19.71 9.51
N GLY A 35 -3.20 -20.54 9.00
CA GLY A 35 -3.01 -21.92 9.47
C GLY A 35 -2.32 -22.06 10.83
N TYR A 36 -1.77 -20.98 11.39
CA TYR A 36 -0.96 -21.04 12.62
C TYR A 36 -1.65 -20.51 13.88
N ILE A 37 -2.85 -19.93 13.76
CA ILE A 37 -3.56 -19.35 14.91
C ILE A 37 -4.93 -20.00 15.04
N ASN A 38 -5.11 -20.75 16.13
CA ASN A 38 -6.42 -21.24 16.54
C ASN A 38 -7.03 -20.23 17.51
N ALA A 39 -8.34 -19.98 17.37
CA ALA A 39 -9.08 -19.22 18.37
C ALA A 39 -8.94 -19.94 19.73
N LEU A 40 -8.48 -19.22 20.75
CA LEU A 40 -8.24 -19.78 22.10
C LEU A 40 -9.56 -19.98 22.86
N SER A 41 -10.65 -19.38 22.38
CA SER A 41 -12.00 -19.45 22.94
C SER A 41 -13.05 -19.23 21.86
N THR A 42 -14.24 -19.81 22.02
CA THR A 42 -15.40 -19.58 21.13
C THR A 42 -15.92 -18.14 21.17
N ASN A 43 -15.52 -17.35 22.19
CA ASN A 43 -15.93 -15.95 22.35
C ASN A 43 -14.91 -14.95 21.78
N GLN A 44 -13.94 -15.43 21.00
CA GLN A 44 -12.93 -14.61 20.37
C GLN A 44 -13.15 -14.58 18.86
N TYR A 45 -13.23 -13.38 18.28
CA TYR A 45 -13.19 -13.21 16.84
C TYR A 45 -11.74 -13.12 16.36
N LEU A 46 -11.38 -13.99 15.43
CA LEU A 46 -10.11 -13.96 14.74
C LEU A 46 -10.29 -13.27 13.39
N VAL A 47 -9.63 -12.12 13.22
CA VAL A 47 -9.70 -11.33 11.99
C VAL A 47 -8.36 -11.41 11.26
N PHE A 48 -8.36 -12.03 10.08
CA PHE A 48 -7.19 -12.07 9.21
C PHE A 48 -6.99 -10.72 8.55
N TYR A 49 -5.83 -10.10 8.76
CA TYR A 49 -5.48 -8.82 8.18
C TYR A 49 -4.35 -8.95 7.15
N SER A 50 -4.62 -8.48 5.94
CA SER A 50 -3.60 -8.30 4.92
C SER A 50 -3.88 -7.08 4.06
N GLN A 51 -2.85 -6.27 3.85
CA GLN A 51 -2.85 -5.28 2.77
C GLN A 51 -2.17 -5.83 1.50
N GLU A 52 -1.43 -6.94 1.59
CA GLU A 52 -0.77 -7.55 0.45
C GLU A 52 -1.69 -8.51 -0.30
N SER A 53 -1.38 -8.75 -1.59
CA SER A 53 -2.11 -9.72 -2.40
C SER A 53 -1.99 -11.15 -1.83
N PRO A 54 -3.03 -12.00 -1.97
CA PRO A 54 -2.98 -13.38 -1.49
C PRO A 54 -1.81 -14.19 -2.08
N ILE A 55 -1.51 -13.97 -3.36
CA ILE A 55 -0.40 -14.62 -4.09
C ILE A 55 0.95 -14.25 -3.46
N TRP A 56 1.16 -12.98 -3.10
CA TRP A 56 2.39 -12.54 -2.46
C TRP A 56 2.60 -13.19 -1.08
N LEU A 57 1.53 -13.32 -0.29
CA LEU A 57 1.61 -13.94 1.02
C LEU A 57 1.71 -15.47 0.99
N GLY A 58 1.59 -16.10 -0.19
CA GLY A 58 1.44 -17.55 -0.31
C GLY A 58 0.18 -18.05 0.41
N VAL A 59 -0.77 -17.15 0.72
CA VAL A 59 -2.05 -17.51 1.35
C VAL A 59 -2.97 -17.97 0.24
N ILE A 60 -2.83 -19.25 -0.10
CA ILE A 60 -3.80 -19.96 -0.89
C ILE A 60 -4.65 -20.75 0.10
N CYS A 61 -5.83 -20.22 0.46
CA CYS A 61 -6.85 -21.01 1.17
C CYS A 61 -7.46 -22.03 0.19
N ALA A 62 -6.63 -22.92 -0.37
CA ALA A 62 -7.05 -23.92 -1.35
C ALA A 62 -7.88 -25.05 -0.72
N THR A 63 -7.79 -25.23 0.60
CA THR A 63 -8.29 -26.44 1.27
C THR A 63 -8.78 -26.16 2.70
N ASN A 64 -9.86 -25.38 2.91
CA ASN A 64 -10.63 -25.30 4.17
C ASN A 64 -9.86 -25.11 5.51
N THR A 65 -8.57 -24.76 5.51
CA THR A 65 -7.68 -24.71 6.70
C THR A 65 -7.47 -23.30 7.25
N CYS A 66 -8.16 -22.31 6.68
CA CYS A 66 -8.04 -20.93 7.12
C CYS A 66 -8.91 -20.70 8.35
N SER A 67 -8.32 -20.82 9.54
CA SER A 67 -8.95 -20.60 10.83
C SER A 67 -9.07 -19.10 11.12
N TYR A 68 -10.07 -18.41 10.57
CA TYR A 68 -10.45 -17.06 10.98
C TYR A 68 -11.94 -16.82 10.75
N ASN A 69 -12.54 -15.91 11.51
CA ASN A 69 -13.96 -15.58 11.38
C ASN A 69 -14.23 -14.56 10.27
N MET A 70 -13.32 -13.59 10.08
CA MET A 70 -13.48 -12.49 9.11
C MET A 70 -12.15 -12.08 8.51
N SER A 71 -12.19 -11.44 7.34
CA SER A 71 -11.03 -10.76 6.75
C SER A 71 -11.13 -9.25 6.88
N LEU A 72 -9.98 -8.61 7.07
CA LEU A 72 -9.74 -7.18 6.99
C LEU A 72 -8.69 -6.97 5.90
N GLY A 73 -9.02 -6.27 4.82
CA GLY A 73 -8.04 -6.11 3.74
C GLY A 73 -8.30 -4.97 2.79
N PHE A 74 -7.43 -4.83 1.80
CA PHE A 74 -7.49 -3.73 0.84
C PHE A 74 -8.66 -3.82 -0.15
N ARG A 75 -9.26 -5.01 -0.32
CA ARG A 75 -10.38 -5.20 -1.26
C ARG A 75 -11.67 -4.61 -0.71
N HIS A 76 -12.46 -4.00 -1.58
CA HIS A 76 -13.76 -3.40 -1.23
C HIS A 76 -14.86 -4.42 -0.93
N ASP A 77 -14.67 -5.68 -1.33
CA ASP A 77 -15.59 -6.79 -1.04
C ASP A 77 -15.24 -7.55 0.26
N SER A 78 -14.21 -7.10 0.98
CA SER A 78 -13.91 -7.60 2.33
C SER A 78 -15.00 -7.11 3.31
N PRO A 79 -15.44 -7.94 4.28
CA PRO A 79 -16.39 -7.51 5.32
C PRO A 79 -15.94 -6.24 6.06
N ILE A 80 -14.63 -6.05 6.17
CA ILE A 80 -14.02 -4.82 6.66
C ILE A 80 -12.93 -4.41 5.67
N ALA A 81 -13.02 -3.19 5.14
CA ALA A 81 -12.06 -2.64 4.19
C ALA A 81 -11.02 -1.76 4.91
N SER A 82 -9.74 -2.01 4.61
CA SER A 82 -8.59 -1.20 5.02
C SER A 82 -7.69 -0.96 3.79
N PRO A 83 -8.12 -0.08 2.86
CA PRO A 83 -7.32 0.24 1.68
C PRO A 83 -6.03 0.98 2.09
N TYR A 84 -4.94 0.79 1.33
CA TYR A 84 -3.66 1.47 1.56
C TYR A 84 -3.76 3.00 1.57
N GLY A 85 -4.75 3.55 0.85
CA GLY A 85 -5.02 4.97 0.80
C GLY A 85 -6.49 5.21 0.50
N TYR A 86 -7.01 6.30 1.03
CA TYR A 86 -8.33 6.81 0.71
C TYR A 86 -8.25 8.33 0.63
N THR A 87 -8.98 8.90 -0.31
CA THR A 87 -9.14 10.35 -0.39
C THR A 87 -10.37 10.74 0.43
N VAL A 88 -10.27 11.84 1.15
CA VAL A 88 -11.40 12.44 1.86
C VAL A 88 -11.62 13.84 1.34
N LYS A 89 -12.88 14.27 1.28
CA LYS A 89 -13.17 15.69 1.08
C LYS A 89 -12.58 16.46 2.24
N LEU A 90 -11.69 17.40 1.93
CA LEU A 90 -11.16 18.31 2.92
C LEU A 90 -12.32 19.12 3.51
N ALA A 91 -12.29 19.36 4.82
CA ALA A 91 -13.17 20.31 5.47
C ALA A 91 -12.95 21.71 4.86
N GLU A 92 -13.97 22.56 4.86
CA GLU A 92 -13.89 23.90 4.26
C GLU A 92 -12.66 24.68 4.73
N THR A 93 -12.39 24.63 6.04
CA THR A 93 -11.25 25.30 6.69
C THR A 93 -9.88 24.73 6.32
N SER A 94 -9.83 23.52 5.75
CA SER A 94 -8.61 22.85 5.32
C SER A 94 -8.41 22.90 3.80
N ARG A 95 -9.38 23.44 3.05
CA ARG A 95 -9.21 23.70 1.63
C ARG A 95 -8.32 24.93 1.50
N SER A 96 -7.32 24.84 0.63
CA SER A 96 -6.57 26.04 0.24
C SER A 96 -7.55 27.00 -0.42
N SER A 97 -7.61 28.25 0.04
CA SER A 97 -8.39 29.31 -0.58
C SER A 97 -7.88 29.64 -2.00
N ASN A 98 -6.62 29.28 -2.29
CA ASN A 98 -5.99 29.43 -3.60
C ASN A 98 -5.86 28.06 -4.26
N VAL A 99 -6.90 27.64 -4.99
CA VAL A 99 -6.87 26.41 -5.79
C VAL A 99 -5.81 26.50 -6.89
N ASP A 100 -5.58 27.70 -7.42
CA ASP A 100 -4.59 28.00 -8.47
C ASP A 100 -3.13 27.85 -8.01
N GLU A 101 -2.86 27.79 -6.70
CA GLU A 101 -1.51 27.61 -6.14
C GLU A 101 -1.12 26.12 -6.02
N VAL A 102 -2.10 25.21 -6.05
CA VAL A 102 -1.85 23.76 -5.87
C VAL A 102 -1.27 23.13 -7.14
N VAL A 103 -1.53 23.73 -8.30
CA VAL A 103 -1.19 23.19 -9.61
C VAL A 103 -0.52 24.28 -10.45
N ASN A 104 0.80 24.21 -10.60
CA ASN A 104 1.55 25.13 -11.44
C ASN A 104 1.34 24.78 -12.93
N ILE A 105 0.33 25.40 -13.53
CA ILE A 105 -0.09 25.15 -14.91
C ILE A 105 1.03 25.41 -15.95
N PRO A 106 1.79 26.53 -15.89
CA PRO A 106 2.94 26.72 -16.78
C PRO A 106 3.99 25.61 -16.68
N LEU A 107 4.30 25.14 -15.47
CA LEU A 107 5.22 24.02 -15.27
C LEU A 107 4.69 22.75 -15.93
N ILE A 108 3.39 22.46 -15.82
CA ILE A 108 2.77 21.27 -16.43
C ILE A 108 2.83 21.34 -17.95
N TYR A 109 2.51 22.49 -18.55
CA TYR A 109 2.60 22.66 -20.00
C TYR A 109 4.04 22.63 -20.53
N GLY A 110 5.03 22.93 -19.67
CA GLY A 110 6.45 22.84 -20.00
C GLY A 110 7.02 21.42 -19.97
N LYS A 111 6.29 20.43 -19.40
CA LYS A 111 6.79 19.05 -19.31
C LYS A 111 6.83 18.41 -20.69
N THR A 112 7.98 17.84 -21.03
CA THR A 112 8.23 17.21 -22.34
C THR A 112 8.36 15.70 -22.28
N LYS A 113 8.61 15.14 -21.09
CA LYS A 113 8.76 13.71 -20.86
C LYS A 113 7.40 13.02 -20.74
N GLY A 114 7.31 11.79 -21.24
CA GLY A 114 6.06 11.02 -21.30
C GLY A 114 5.53 10.57 -19.93
N ALA A 115 6.21 9.61 -19.31
CA ALA A 115 5.88 9.14 -17.95
C ALA A 115 7.13 8.84 -17.14
N ALA A 116 6.97 8.80 -15.82
CA ALA A 116 7.98 8.34 -14.88
C ALA A 116 7.45 7.17 -14.06
N TRP A 117 8.29 6.15 -13.85
CA TRP A 117 7.96 4.96 -13.08
C TRP A 117 8.93 4.74 -11.93
N PHE A 118 8.48 5.01 -10.71
CA PHE A 118 9.24 4.75 -9.49
C PHE A 118 9.04 3.31 -9.03
N VAL A 119 10.12 2.53 -9.01
CA VAL A 119 10.05 1.10 -8.72
C VAL A 119 11.27 0.59 -7.96
N SER A 120 11.00 -0.21 -6.93
CA SER A 120 12.04 -0.87 -6.13
C SER A 120 11.90 -2.39 -5.98
N ASN A 121 10.80 -2.96 -6.47
CA ASN A 121 10.61 -4.41 -6.54
C ASN A 121 10.55 -4.82 -8.01
N CYS A 122 11.57 -5.53 -8.47
CA CYS A 122 11.87 -5.73 -9.89
C CYS A 122 11.25 -7.00 -10.48
N HIS A 123 10.82 -7.91 -9.62
CA HIS A 123 10.21 -9.18 -10.02
C HIS A 123 8.89 -9.33 -9.29
N THR A 124 7.79 -9.29 -10.04
CA THR A 124 6.46 -9.25 -9.44
C THR A 124 5.53 -10.27 -10.08
N TYR A 125 4.64 -10.84 -9.27
CA TYR A 125 3.59 -11.73 -9.78
C TYR A 125 2.65 -11.04 -10.78
N SER A 126 2.49 -9.72 -10.69
CA SER A 126 1.69 -8.97 -11.67
C SER A 126 2.40 -8.78 -13.00
N SER A 127 3.68 -9.17 -13.13
CA SER A 127 4.51 -8.95 -14.33
C SER A 127 4.52 -7.49 -14.80
N ARG A 128 4.43 -6.55 -13.86
CA ARG A 128 4.35 -5.11 -14.18
C ARG A 128 5.61 -4.63 -14.90
N GLU A 129 6.74 -5.25 -14.61
CA GLU A 129 8.02 -5.03 -15.26
C GLU A 129 7.98 -5.38 -16.75
N THR A 130 7.30 -6.47 -17.12
CA THR A 130 7.11 -6.85 -18.52
C THR A 130 6.22 -5.84 -19.23
N TYR A 131 5.13 -5.41 -18.60
CA TYR A 131 4.26 -4.38 -19.15
C TYR A 131 5.02 -3.08 -19.44
N VAL A 132 5.82 -2.59 -18.50
CA VAL A 132 6.58 -1.35 -18.71
C VAL A 132 7.68 -1.54 -19.77
N ALA A 133 8.33 -2.70 -19.83
CA ALA A 133 9.32 -3.00 -20.86
C ALA A 133 8.71 -2.97 -22.28
N GLU A 134 7.49 -3.46 -22.47
CA GLU A 134 6.77 -3.35 -23.75
C GLU A 134 6.33 -1.91 -24.03
N LEU A 135 5.84 -1.20 -23.01
CA LEU A 135 5.43 0.21 -23.14
C LEU A 135 6.60 1.11 -23.56
N GLN A 136 7.80 0.87 -23.02
CA GLN A 136 9.02 1.63 -23.34
C GLN A 136 9.42 1.57 -24.81
N LYS A 137 8.97 0.56 -25.57
CA LYS A 137 9.25 0.46 -27.01
C LYS A 137 8.51 1.51 -27.83
N VAL A 138 7.38 2.01 -27.34
CA VAL A 138 6.47 2.91 -28.06
C VAL A 138 6.20 4.23 -27.33
N PHE A 139 6.57 4.33 -26.05
CA PHE A 139 6.32 5.49 -25.22
C PHE A 139 7.48 5.74 -24.25
N GLN A 140 7.89 7.00 -24.09
CA GLN A 140 8.98 7.35 -23.18
C GLN A 140 8.56 7.16 -21.73
N VAL A 141 9.21 6.21 -21.03
CA VAL A 141 9.04 5.98 -19.60
C VAL A 141 10.39 6.02 -18.90
N ASP A 142 10.57 7.03 -18.05
CA ASP A 142 11.75 7.19 -17.21
C ASP A 142 11.60 6.34 -15.94
N GLN A 143 12.45 5.34 -15.77
CA GLN A 143 12.35 4.39 -14.65
C GLN A 143 13.33 4.74 -13.53
N TYR A 144 12.77 5.15 -12.38
CA TYR A 144 13.50 5.56 -11.20
C TYR A 144 13.50 4.48 -10.10
N GLY A 145 14.59 4.37 -9.35
CA GLY A 145 14.71 3.48 -8.19
C GLY A 145 15.70 2.33 -8.40
N SER A 146 15.56 1.25 -7.63
CA SER A 146 16.54 0.15 -7.67
C SER A 146 16.45 -0.69 -8.95
N CYS A 147 15.30 -0.70 -9.62
CA CYS A 147 15.06 -1.57 -10.78
C CYS A 147 15.37 -0.94 -12.14
N GLY A 148 15.61 0.37 -12.20
CA GLY A 148 15.85 1.11 -13.44
C GLY A 148 17.22 1.78 -13.52
N PRO A 149 17.53 2.41 -14.65
CA PRO A 149 18.79 3.12 -14.85
C PRO A 149 18.88 4.40 -13.99
N LEU A 150 17.75 5.06 -13.71
CA LEU A 150 17.73 6.30 -12.93
C LEU A 150 17.71 5.97 -11.43
N LYS A 151 18.88 5.81 -10.83
CA LYS A 151 18.99 5.47 -9.40
C LYS A 151 18.57 6.63 -8.50
N CYS A 152 17.84 6.31 -7.44
CA CYS A 152 17.47 7.24 -6.38
C CYS A 152 17.35 6.49 -5.05
N GLU A 153 17.63 7.17 -3.93
CA GLU A 153 17.50 6.57 -2.60
C GLU A 153 16.08 6.68 -2.05
N ARG A 154 15.65 5.63 -1.34
CA ARG A 154 14.33 5.55 -0.71
C ARG A 154 14.23 6.56 0.43
N ARG A 155 13.12 7.29 0.54
CA ARG A 155 12.84 8.33 1.56
C ARG A 155 13.72 9.59 1.48
N GLY A 156 14.45 9.77 0.39
CA GLY A 156 15.27 10.94 0.13
C GLY A 156 14.90 11.66 -1.16
N ALA A 157 15.91 12.03 -1.94
CA ALA A 157 15.81 12.79 -3.19
C ALA A 157 14.94 12.18 -4.30
N CYS A 158 14.43 10.95 -4.13
CA CYS A 158 13.62 10.30 -5.14
C CYS A 158 12.26 10.99 -5.35
N GLU A 159 11.61 11.41 -4.26
CA GLU A 159 10.29 12.08 -4.31
C GLU A 159 10.37 13.44 -5.01
N ALA A 160 11.55 14.07 -5.03
CA ALA A 160 11.78 15.37 -5.64
C ALA A 160 12.25 15.30 -7.11
N LYS A 161 12.42 14.10 -7.69
CA LYS A 161 12.99 13.96 -9.04
C LYS A 161 12.13 14.57 -10.14
N LEU A 162 10.83 14.77 -9.92
CA LEU A 162 9.91 15.34 -10.90
C LEU A 162 9.49 16.77 -10.60
N ASP A 163 10.03 17.37 -9.53
CA ASP A 163 9.64 18.73 -9.12
C ASP A 163 10.20 19.79 -10.08
N THR A 164 11.27 19.46 -10.82
CA THR A 164 11.99 20.38 -11.71
C THR A 164 12.00 19.94 -13.17
N GLU A 165 11.33 18.83 -13.51
CA GLU A 165 11.30 18.24 -14.86
C GLU A 165 9.98 18.46 -15.58
#